data_AF-A0A151BIT5-F1
#
_entry.id   AF-A0A151BIT5-F1
#
_cell.length_a   1.000
_cell.length_b   1.000
_cell.length_c   1.000
_cell.angle_alpha   90.00
_cell.angle_beta   90.00
_cell.angle_gamma   90.00
#
_symmetry.space_group_name_H-M   'P 1'
#
loop_
_entity.id
_entity.type
_entity.pdbx_description
1 polymer ?
#
loop_
_entity_poly.entity_id
_entity_poly.type
_entity_poly.pdbx_seq_one_letter_code
_entity_poly.pdbx_strand_id
1 'polypeptide(L)'
;MDGSVLGKFEEDLDVLLEKLGRDSEGSVRARLRVLRNRLVHLHRRSLVKINHSVMELVCAKYLLEAGYDVTLERDLDGLSCDIYAVKGLGTLIVEVETGFVPPEHALDPLTYCRARIASKIT
;
A
#
# COMPACT_ATOMS: atom_id res chain seq x y z
N MET A 1 -0.25 -1.02 23.81
CA MET A 1 -0.36 -1.77 22.53
C MET A 1 0.60 -2.94 22.61
N ASP A 2 0.08 -4.15 22.41
CA ASP A 2 0.80 -5.41 22.53
C ASP A 2 1.93 -5.51 21.49
N GLY A 3 3.16 -5.81 21.94
CA GLY A 3 4.33 -5.99 21.08
C GLY A 3 4.21 -7.18 20.10
N SER A 4 3.30 -8.11 20.35
CA SER A 4 3.05 -9.28 19.48
C SER A 4 2.50 -8.89 18.09
N VAL A 5 1.63 -7.87 18.02
CA VAL A 5 0.98 -7.44 16.78
C VAL A 5 1.96 -6.70 15.87
N LEU A 6 2.85 -5.90 16.46
CA LEU A 6 3.90 -5.20 15.75
C LEU A 6 4.90 -6.16 15.11
N GLY A 7 5.30 -7.22 15.83
CA GLY A 7 6.16 -8.27 15.30
C GLY A 7 5.53 -8.97 14.10
N LYS A 8 4.26 -9.36 14.23
CA LYS A 8 3.54 -10.07 13.16
C LYS A 8 3.44 -9.27 11.86
N PHE A 9 3.14 -7.96 11.93
CA PHE A 9 3.08 -7.11 10.74
C PHE A 9 4.43 -7.08 10.00
N GLU A 10 5.52 -6.92 10.75
CA GLU A 10 6.87 -6.85 10.19
C GLU A 10 7.29 -8.20 9.55
N GLU A 11 7.00 -9.31 10.24
CA GLU A 11 7.23 -10.68 9.77
C GLU A 11 6.44 -11.00 8.50
N ASP A 12 5.15 -10.65 8.45
CA ASP A 12 4.31 -10.90 7.27
C ASP A 12 4.84 -10.14 6.05
N LEU A 13 5.32 -8.89 6.23
CA LEU A 13 5.95 -8.13 5.16
C LEU A 13 7.30 -8.73 4.73
N ASP A 14 8.09 -9.27 5.65
CA ASP A 14 9.35 -9.96 5.32
C ASP A 14 9.10 -11.20 4.47
N VAL A 15 8.14 -12.04 4.86
CA VAL A 15 7.74 -13.21 4.07
C VAL A 15 7.26 -12.80 2.67
N LEU A 16 6.51 -11.70 2.56
CA LEU A 16 6.08 -11.16 1.28
C LEU A 16 7.28 -10.70 0.44
N LEU A 17 8.21 -9.92 1.01
CA LEU A 17 9.37 -9.39 0.30
C LEU A 17 10.27 -10.50 -0.24
N GLU A 18 10.47 -11.57 0.53
CA GLU A 18 11.20 -12.74 0.07
C GLU A 18 10.51 -13.42 -1.13
N LYS A 19 9.17 -13.47 -1.15
CA LYS A 19 8.43 -14.01 -2.31
C LYS A 19 8.50 -13.07 -3.52
N LEU A 20 8.30 -11.77 -3.31
CA LEU A 20 8.30 -10.76 -4.38
C LEU A 20 9.69 -10.58 -4.98
N GLY A 21 10.75 -10.73 -4.20
CA GLY A 21 12.13 -10.45 -4.61
C GLY A 21 12.85 -11.58 -5.35
N ARG A 22 12.30 -12.80 -5.42
CA ARG A 22 12.97 -13.97 -6.03
C ARG A 22 13.41 -13.72 -7.47
N ASP A 23 12.53 -13.14 -8.27
CA ASP A 23 12.74 -12.95 -9.71
C ASP A 23 13.07 -11.50 -10.09
N SER A 24 13.19 -10.60 -9.10
CA SER A 24 13.44 -9.18 -9.33
C SER A 24 14.93 -8.84 -9.33
N GLU A 25 15.29 -7.75 -10.01
CA GLU A 25 16.65 -7.20 -9.97
C GLU A 25 17.05 -6.72 -8.56
N GLY A 26 18.36 -6.65 -8.29
CA GLY A 26 18.89 -6.19 -7.01
C GLY A 26 18.44 -4.77 -6.62
N SER A 27 18.31 -3.89 -7.62
CA SER A 27 17.79 -2.52 -7.49
C SER A 27 16.33 -2.52 -7.02
N VAL A 28 15.47 -3.29 -7.67
CA VAL A 28 14.05 -3.44 -7.31
C VAL A 28 13.89 -4.02 -5.91
N ARG A 29 14.66 -5.06 -5.55
CA ARG A 29 14.66 -5.62 -4.19
C ARG A 29 15.03 -4.57 -3.14
N ALA A 30 16.07 -3.77 -3.39
CA ALA A 30 16.48 -2.72 -2.47
C ALA A 30 15.37 -1.67 -2.30
N ARG A 31 14.71 -1.28 -3.40
CA ARG A 31 13.56 -0.36 -3.37
C ARG A 31 12.37 -0.94 -2.62
N LEU A 32 12.03 -2.21 -2.80
CA LEU A 32 10.95 -2.88 -2.04
C LEU A 32 11.22 -2.87 -0.53
N ARG A 33 12.48 -3.05 -0.09
CA ARG A 33 12.85 -2.93 1.33
C ARG A 33 12.62 -1.52 1.88
N VAL A 34 12.92 -0.49 1.09
CA VAL A 34 12.65 0.92 1.49
C VAL A 34 11.14 1.13 1.68
N LEU A 35 10.33 0.64 0.75
CA LEU A 35 8.87 0.73 0.84
C LEU A 35 8.33 -0.05 2.06
N ARG A 36 8.82 -1.26 2.30
CA ARG A 36 8.50 -2.05 3.50
C ARG A 36 8.80 -1.27 4.77
N ASN A 37 9.98 -0.68 4.89
CA ASN A 37 10.39 0.04 6.09
C ASN A 37 9.48 1.26 6.35
N ARG A 38 9.02 1.92 5.29
CA ARG A 38 8.01 2.97 5.39
C ARG A 38 6.69 2.44 5.94
N LEU A 39 6.20 1.30 5.45
CA LEU A 39 4.96 0.69 5.95
C LEU A 39 5.07 0.27 7.42
N VAL A 40 6.20 -0.30 7.84
CA VAL A 40 6.47 -0.61 9.26
C VAL A 40 6.41 0.67 10.12
N HIS A 41 6.99 1.75 9.62
CA HIS A 41 6.98 3.04 10.31
C HIS A 41 5.56 3.63 10.45
N LEU A 42 4.74 3.52 9.41
CA LEU A 42 3.34 3.96 9.42
C LEU A 42 2.47 3.05 10.29
N HIS A 43 2.72 1.74 10.29
CA HIS A 43 1.99 0.77 11.10
C HIS A 43 2.22 1.00 12.60
N ARG A 44 3.46 1.36 12.99
CA ARG A 44 3.79 1.77 14.38
C ARG A 44 2.97 2.97 14.86
N ARG A 45 2.43 3.78 13.95
CA ARG A 45 1.52 4.91 14.21
C ARG A 45 0.05 4.57 14.00
N SER A 46 -0.27 3.30 13.77
CA SER A 46 -1.63 2.82 13.47
C SER A 46 -2.25 3.41 12.21
N LEU A 47 -1.44 3.85 11.25
CA LEU A 47 -1.92 4.48 10.01
C LEU A 47 -2.24 3.47 8.91
N VAL A 48 -1.63 2.28 8.92
CA VAL A 48 -1.82 1.25 7.89
C VAL A 48 -2.11 -0.13 8.49
N LYS A 49 -2.73 -1.00 7.68
CA LYS A 49 -3.11 -2.38 8.02
C LYS A 49 -2.46 -3.37 7.06
N ILE A 50 -2.18 -4.58 7.56
CA ILE A 50 -1.43 -5.59 6.79
C ILE A 50 -2.04 -5.91 5.44
N ASN A 51 -3.37 -6.06 5.37
CA ASN A 51 -4.07 -6.38 4.12
C ASN A 51 -3.82 -5.33 3.04
N HIS A 52 -3.78 -4.05 3.43
CA HIS A 52 -3.56 -2.95 2.49
C HIS A 52 -2.11 -2.89 2.05
N SER A 53 -1.19 -2.90 3.01
CA SER A 53 0.25 -2.82 2.79
C SER A 53 0.80 -3.96 1.92
N VAL A 54 0.23 -5.17 2.03
CA VAL A 54 0.59 -6.31 1.18
C VAL A 54 0.25 -6.03 -0.28
N MET A 55 -0.96 -5.54 -0.57
CA MET A 55 -1.39 -5.24 -1.93
C MET A 55 -0.62 -4.05 -2.53
N GLU A 56 -0.36 -3.03 -1.71
CA GLU A 56 0.49 -1.89 -2.11
C GLU A 56 1.88 -2.34 -2.57
N LEU A 57 2.54 -3.26 -1.84
CA LEU A 57 3.85 -3.79 -2.21
C LEU A 57 3.82 -4.65 -3.48
N VAL A 58 2.75 -5.42 -3.68
CA VAL A 58 2.55 -6.19 -4.92
C VAL A 58 2.50 -5.24 -6.11
N CYS A 59 1.64 -4.20 -6.05
CA CYS A 59 1.54 -3.19 -7.09
C CYS A 59 2.85 -2.41 -7.27
N ALA A 60 3.50 -2.04 -6.17
CA ALA A 60 4.77 -1.32 -6.21
C ALA A 60 5.87 -2.11 -6.91
N LYS A 61 5.96 -3.44 -6.72
CA LYS A 61 6.91 -4.29 -7.45
C LYS A 61 6.77 -4.11 -8.96
N TYR A 62 5.54 -4.23 -9.49
CA TYR A 62 5.29 -4.10 -10.92
C TYR A 62 5.69 -2.71 -11.45
N LEU A 63 5.42 -1.66 -10.68
CA LEU A 63 5.79 -0.30 -11.06
C LEU A 63 7.31 -0.07 -11.03
N LEU A 64 7.99 -0.59 -10.00
CA LEU A 64 9.45 -0.54 -9.91
C LEU A 64 10.11 -1.27 -11.08
N GLU A 65 9.62 -2.46 -11.43
CA GLU A 65 10.11 -3.23 -12.60
C GLU A 65 9.82 -2.51 -13.92
N ALA A 66 8.74 -1.75 -14.00
CA ALA A 66 8.45 -0.88 -15.14
C ALA A 66 9.27 0.42 -15.14
N GLY A 67 10.17 0.62 -14.17
CA GLY A 67 11.08 1.77 -14.09
C GLY A 67 10.45 3.03 -13.50
N TYR A 68 9.41 2.89 -12.69
CA TYR A 68 8.85 4.00 -11.91
C TYR A 68 9.59 4.18 -10.58
N ASP A 69 9.69 5.42 -10.13
CA ASP A 69 10.03 5.78 -8.76
C ASP A 69 8.76 5.77 -7.91
N VAL A 70 8.67 4.82 -6.96
CA VAL A 70 7.45 4.57 -6.18
C VAL A 70 7.60 5.05 -4.73
N THR A 71 6.54 5.68 -4.21
CA THR A 71 6.34 6.02 -2.79
C THR A 71 4.96 5.53 -2.36
N LEU A 72 4.87 4.84 -1.22
CA LEU A 72 3.59 4.40 -0.65
C LEU A 72 3.04 5.43 0.32
N GLU A 73 1.73 5.54 0.47
CA GLU A 73 1.06 6.37 1.49
C GLU A 73 1.59 7.80 1.48
N ARG A 74 1.58 8.43 0.30
CA ARG A 74 2.13 9.77 0.08
C ARG A 74 1.03 10.80 0.33
N ASP A 75 1.32 11.78 1.17
CA ASP A 75 0.48 12.96 1.35
C ASP A 75 0.62 13.91 0.13
N LEU A 76 -0.52 14.27 -0.45
CA LEU A 76 -0.70 15.22 -1.53
C LEU A 76 -1.72 16.27 -1.07
N ASP A 77 -1.22 17.35 -0.46
CA ASP A 77 -2.02 18.49 0.00
C ASP A 77 -3.23 18.11 0.87
N GLY A 78 -3.04 17.16 1.79
CA GLY A 78 -4.08 16.69 2.72
C GLY A 78 -4.88 15.48 2.22
N LEU A 79 -4.61 14.99 1.01
CA LEU A 79 -5.08 13.70 0.52
C LEU A 79 -3.94 12.67 0.57
N SER A 80 -4.11 11.57 1.30
CA SER A 80 -3.13 10.46 1.25
C SER A 80 -3.47 9.58 0.05
N CYS A 81 -2.52 9.39 -0.85
CA CYS A 81 -2.63 8.39 -1.91
C CYS A 81 -1.86 7.12 -1.56
N ASP A 82 -2.44 5.97 -1.90
CA ASP A 82 -1.89 4.68 -1.48
C ASP A 82 -0.56 4.39 -2.19
N ILE A 83 -0.48 4.62 -3.50
CA ILE A 83 0.74 4.45 -4.30
C ILE A 83 0.94 5.65 -5.23
N TYR A 84 2.04 6.37 -5.01
CA TYR A 84 2.50 7.43 -5.88
C TYR A 84 3.70 6.95 -6.71
N ALA A 85 3.60 7.02 -8.03
CA ALA A 85 4.63 6.56 -8.94
C ALA A 85 5.01 7.64 -9.97
N VAL A 86 6.30 7.85 -10.20
CA VAL A 86 6.82 8.83 -11.17
C VAL A 86 7.72 8.16 -12.18
N LYS A 87 7.56 8.52 -13.46
CA LYS A 87 8.48 8.11 -14.53
C LYS A 87 8.65 9.24 -15.53
N GLY A 88 9.86 9.83 -15.57
CA GLY A 88 10.13 11.03 -16.36
C GLY A 88 9.28 12.20 -15.87
N LEU A 89 8.48 12.79 -16.77
CA LEU A 89 7.55 13.89 -16.45
C LEU A 89 6.14 13.39 -16.07
N GLY A 90 5.88 12.08 -16.15
CA GLY A 90 4.59 11.49 -15.86
C GLY A 90 4.46 11.08 -14.40
N THR A 91 3.27 11.29 -13.83
CA THR A 91 2.87 10.80 -12.51
C THR A 91 1.70 9.83 -12.67
N LEU A 92 1.72 8.75 -11.90
CA LEU A 92 0.65 7.77 -11.76
C LEU A 92 0.31 7.63 -10.28
N ILE A 93 -0.98 7.70 -9.97
CA ILE A 93 -1.52 7.39 -8.65
C ILE A 93 -2.33 6.11 -8.77
N VAL A 94 -2.13 5.18 -7.84
CA VAL A 94 -2.92 3.95 -7.72
C VAL A 94 -3.50 3.89 -6.31
N GLU A 95 -4.83 3.79 -6.24
CA GLU A 95 -5.58 3.55 -5.01
C GLU A 95 -5.94 2.07 -4.93
N VAL A 96 -5.78 1.48 -3.74
CA VAL A 96 -6.03 0.07 -3.47
C VAL A 96 -7.31 -0.06 -2.65
N GLU A 97 -8.26 -0.87 -3.13
CA GLU A 97 -9.53 -1.06 -2.45
C GLU A 97 -9.91 -2.54 -2.29
N THR A 98 -10.28 -2.93 -1.08
CA THR A 98 -10.65 -4.33 -0.73
C THR A 98 -12.14 -4.62 -0.86
N GLY A 99 -12.97 -3.59 -1.08
CA GLY A 99 -14.42 -3.74 -1.07
C GLY A 99 -15.02 -4.08 0.30
N PHE A 100 -14.29 -3.87 1.40
CA PHE A 100 -14.84 -4.03 2.75
C PHE A 100 -16.07 -3.13 2.94
N VAL A 101 -17.18 -3.71 3.43
CA VAL A 101 -18.41 -3.01 3.82
C VAL A 101 -18.66 -3.28 5.30
N PRO A 102 -18.79 -2.25 6.14
CA PRO A 102 -19.02 -2.43 7.57
C PRO A 102 -20.50 -2.80 7.84
N PRO A 103 -20.82 -3.44 8.99
CA PRO A 103 -22.17 -3.94 9.28
C PRO A 103 -23.27 -2.88 9.21
N GLU A 104 -22.95 -1.62 9.51
CA GLU A 104 -23.89 -0.50 9.48
C GLU A 104 -24.42 -0.22 8.07
N HIS A 105 -23.67 -0.64 7.04
CA HIS A 105 -24.01 -0.49 5.62
C HIS A 105 -24.49 -1.80 4.98
N ALA A 106 -25.01 -2.74 5.78
CA ALA A 106 -25.48 -4.03 5.29
C ALA A 106 -26.69 -3.93 4.34
N LEU A 107 -27.50 -2.88 4.45
CA LEU A 107 -28.68 -2.65 3.61
C LEU A 107 -28.40 -1.75 2.39
N ASP A 108 -27.25 -1.09 2.32
CA ASP A 108 -26.85 -0.21 1.23
C ASP A 108 -25.37 -0.41 0.77
N PRO A 109 -24.87 -1.66 0.64
CA PRO A 109 -23.45 -1.94 0.41
C PRO A 109 -22.91 -1.32 -0.89
N LEU A 110 -23.75 -1.27 -1.94
CA LEU A 110 -23.38 -0.66 -3.22
C LEU A 110 -23.20 0.86 -3.10
N THR A 111 -24.05 1.52 -2.31
CA THR A 111 -23.96 2.96 -2.07
C THR A 111 -22.70 3.27 -1.27
N TYR A 112 -22.42 2.49 -0.22
CA TYR A 112 -21.20 2.64 0.57
C TYR A 112 -19.94 2.47 -0.28
N CYS A 113 -19.84 1.40 -1.08
CA CYS A 113 -18.68 1.18 -1.94
C CYS A 113 -18.50 2.30 -2.97
N ARG A 114 -19.59 2.80 -3.58
CA ARG A 114 -19.53 3.94 -4.51
C ARG A 114 -19.04 5.21 -3.82
N ALA A 115 -19.56 5.52 -2.63
CA ALA A 115 -19.13 6.66 -1.85
C ALA A 115 -17.65 6.57 -1.48
N ARG A 116 -17.18 5.37 -1.11
CA ARG A 116 -15.79 5.13 -0.76
C ARG A 116 -14.83 5.31 -1.94
N ILE A 117 -15.19 4.78 -3.11
CA ILE A 117 -14.43 5.01 -4.35
C ILE A 117 -14.41 6.51 -4.68
N ALA A 118 -15.55 7.20 -4.60
CA ALA A 118 -15.62 8.63 -4.88
C ALA A 118 -14.70 9.43 -3.95
N SER A 119 -14.69 9.15 -2.64
CA SER A 119 -13.84 9.85 -1.66
C SER A 119 -12.33 9.67 -1.86
N LYS A 120 -11.92 8.74 -2.72
CA LYS A 120 -10.50 8.51 -3.06
C LYS A 120 -10.05 9.27 -4.31
N ILE A 121 -11.00 9.82 -5.09
CA ILE A 121 -10.73 10.45 -6.40
C ILE A 121 -11.04 11.96 -6.39
N THR A 122 -11.85 12.44 -5.44
CA THR A 122 -12.25 13.85 -5.27
C THR A 122 -11.69 14.45 -4.00
#